data_AF-D1YW54-F1
#
_entry.id   AF-D1YW54-F1
#
_cell.length_a   1.000
_cell.length_b   1.000
_cell.length_c   1.000
_cell.angle_alpha   90.00
_cell.angle_beta   90.00
_cell.angle_gamma   90.00
#
_symmetry.space_group_name_H-M   'P 1'
#
loop_
_entity.id
_entity.type
_entity.pdbx_description
1 polymer ?
#
loop_
_entity_poly.entity_id
_entity_poly.type
_entity_poly.pdbx_seq_one_letter_code
_entity_poly.pdbx_strand_id
1 'polypeptide(L)' 'MPGFFMPTPRALYIGDKNMCISCGCGQPNDNHGKSELITMDELQKAAKAANQSVDDAAKNIAESVGLSCK' A
#
# COMPACT_ATOMS: atom_id res chain seq x y z
N MET A 1 -11.18 36.74 -24.52
CA MET A 1 -10.54 35.97 -23.44
C MET A 1 -11.65 35.38 -22.59
N PRO A 2 -11.75 34.05 -22.54
CA PRO A 2 -11.55 33.33 -21.29
C PRO A 2 -10.63 32.13 -21.56
N GLY A 3 -9.59 31.90 -20.77
CA GLY A 3 -9.70 31.41 -19.40
C GLY A 3 -9.07 30.02 -19.41
N PHE A 4 -7.74 30.01 -19.39
CA PHE A 4 -6.89 28.82 -19.47
C PHE A 4 -7.26 27.86 -18.32
N PHE A 5 -7.72 26.69 -18.73
CA PHE A 5 -8.10 25.55 -17.90
C PHE A 5 -6.93 25.17 -16.97
N MET A 6 -7.16 25.24 -15.65
CA MET A 6 -6.18 24.93 -14.61
C MET A 6 -5.73 23.45 -14.71
N PRO A 7 -4.44 23.12 -14.46
CA PRO A 7 -4.01 21.74 -14.35
C PRO A 7 -4.55 21.12 -13.05
N THR A 8 -4.97 19.87 -13.16
CA THR A 8 -5.63 18.99 -12.19
C THR A 8 -5.10 19.05 -10.75
N PRO A 9 -5.96 18.85 -9.73
CA PRO A 9 -5.48 18.50 -8.41
C PRO A 9 -4.80 17.15 -8.52
N ARG A 10 -3.47 17.15 -8.38
CA ARG A 10 -2.69 15.95 -8.06
C ARG A 10 -3.18 15.50 -6.69
N ALA A 11 -4.23 14.68 -6.70
CA ALA A 11 -4.76 14.09 -5.51
C ALA A 11 -3.63 13.26 -4.89
N LEU A 12 -3.03 13.81 -3.85
CA LEU A 12 -2.30 13.07 -2.85
C LEU A 12 -3.33 12.17 -2.15
N TYR A 13 -3.80 11.14 -2.83
CA TYR A 13 -4.33 9.95 -2.16
C TYR A 13 -3.10 9.20 -1.64
N ILE A 14 -2.48 9.77 -0.61
CA ILE A 14 -1.73 8.98 0.35
C ILE A 14 -2.82 8.12 0.97
N GLY A 15 -2.99 6.92 0.42
CA GLY A 15 -3.92 5.96 0.96
C GLY A 15 -3.40 5.58 2.33
N ASP A 16 -3.98 6.18 3.37
CA ASP A 16 -4.05 5.60 4.71
C ASP A 16 -4.84 4.28 4.59
N LYS A 17 -4.28 3.29 3.91
CA LYS A 17 -4.79 1.93 3.85
C LYS A 17 -4.33 1.23 5.13
N ASN A 18 -4.77 1.77 6.27
CA ASN A 18 -4.75 1.07 7.54
C ASN A 18 -5.73 -0.12 7.43
N MET A 19 -5.34 -1.17 6.71
CA MET A 19 -6.11 -2.39 6.53
C MET A 19 -5.17 -3.57 6.67
N CYS A 20 -5.61 -4.66 7.31
CA CYS A 20 -4.85 -5.92 7.29
C CYS A 20 -4.57 -6.24 5.82
N ILE A 21 -3.30 -6.41 5.45
CA ILE A 21 -2.91 -6.42 4.03
C ILE A 21 -3.54 -7.62 3.32
N SER A 22 -3.67 -8.74 4.04
CA SER A 22 -4.34 -9.93 3.51
C SER A 22 -5.86 -9.87 3.55
N CYS A 23 -6.46 -9.21 4.54
CA CYS A 23 -7.91 -9.29 4.78
C CYS A 23 -8.70 -8.09 4.24
N GLY A 24 -8.09 -6.90 4.17
CA GLY A 24 -8.77 -5.67 3.73
C GLY A 24 -9.81 -5.12 4.71
N CYS A 25 -9.90 -5.64 5.94
CA CYS A 25 -10.93 -5.33 6.93
C CYS A 25 -10.77 -3.96 7.64
N GLY A 26 -9.74 -3.18 7.34
CA GLY A 26 -9.50 -1.89 8.03
C GLY A 26 -8.71 -2.00 9.35
N GLN A 27 -8.16 -3.16 9.69
CA GLN A 27 -7.32 -3.34 10.88
C GLN A 27 -5.89 -3.75 10.48
N PRO A 28 -4.96 -2.80 10.26
CA PRO A 28 -3.65 -3.07 9.64
C PRO A 28 -2.73 -3.97 10.44
N ASN A 29 -2.80 -3.89 11.77
CA ASN A 29 -1.93 -4.66 12.67
C ASN A 29 -2.65 -5.83 13.33
N ASP A 30 -3.93 -6.05 13.03
CA ASP A 30 -4.69 -7.15 13.59
C ASP A 30 -4.58 -8.36 12.66
N ASN A 31 -4.08 -9.46 13.22
CA ASN A 31 -3.98 -10.74 12.54
C ASN A 31 -5.19 -11.65 12.83
N HIS A 32 -6.19 -11.17 13.59
CA HIS A 32 -7.38 -11.90 14.00
C HIS A 32 -7.09 -13.28 14.59
N GLY A 33 -5.95 -13.42 15.28
CA GLY A 33 -5.48 -14.68 15.87
C GLY A 33 -4.91 -15.68 14.86
N LYS A 34 -4.66 -15.27 13.62
CA LYS A 34 -4.09 -16.10 12.55
C LYS A 34 -2.69 -15.62 12.21
N SER A 35 -1.69 -16.47 12.40
CA SER A 35 -0.28 -16.10 12.15
C SER A 35 0.04 -15.95 10.66
N GLU A 36 -0.84 -16.41 9.78
CA GLU A 36 -0.66 -16.42 8.33
C GLU A 36 -1.08 -15.08 7.67
N LEU A 37 -1.74 -14.19 8.42
CA LEU A 37 -2.14 -12.89 7.87
C LEU A 37 -0.96 -11.91 7.83
N ILE A 38 -0.80 -11.25 6.68
CA ILE A 38 0.18 -10.19 6.51
C ILE A 38 -0.41 -8.91 7.11
N THR A 39 0.23 -8.44 8.17
CA THR A 39 -0.07 -7.15 8.80
C THR A 39 0.85 -6.06 8.25
N MET A 40 0.57 -4.81 8.59
CA MET A 40 1.43 -3.68 8.25
C MET A 40 2.81 -3.82 8.91
N ASP A 41 2.89 -4.37 10.12
CA ASP A 41 4.17 -4.67 10.78
C ASP A 41 5.01 -5.68 9.97
N GLU A 42 4.39 -6.73 9.41
CA GLU A 42 5.09 -7.70 8.57
C GLU A 42 5.57 -7.07 7.26
N LEU A 43 4.77 -6.20 6.65
CA LEU A 43 5.21 -5.46 5.45
C LEU A 43 6.36 -4.50 5.77
N GLN A 44 6.33 -3.80 6.91
CA GLN A 44 7.43 -2.93 7.34
C GLN A 44 8.73 -3.72 7.56
N LYS A 45 8.64 -4.91 8.19
CA LYS A 45 9.78 -5.81 8.35
C LYS A 45 10.34 -6.24 6.99
N ALA A 46 9.47 -6.63 6.06
CA ALA A 46 9.87 -7.02 4.71
C ALA A 46 10.56 -5.86 3.96
N ALA A 47 9.99 -4.66 4.01
CA ALA A 47 10.56 -3.46 3.41
C ALA A 47 11.95 -3.14 3.98
N LYS A 48 12.10 -3.20 5.31
CA LYS A 48 13.38 -2.99 5.99
C LYS A 48 14.41 -4.06 5.61
N ALA A 49 14.02 -5.33 5.57
CA ALA A 49 14.91 -6.42 5.16
C ALA A 49 15.40 -6.26 3.71
N ALA A 50 14.55 -5.69 2.84
CA ALA A 50 14.87 -5.43 1.44
C ALA A 50 15.47 -4.04 1.17
N ASN A 51 15.79 -3.24 2.21
CA ASN A 51 16.32 -1.88 2.09
C ASN A 51 15.52 -0.96 1.15
N GLN A 52 14.19 -1.03 1.21
CA GLN A 52 13.30 -0.23 0.38
C GLN A 52 12.15 0.38 1.19
N SER A 53 11.39 1.28 0.56
CA SER A 53 10.19 1.87 1.14
C SER A 53 9.07 0.84 1.28
N VAL A 54 8.15 1.06 2.22
CA VAL A 54 6.95 0.20 2.39
C VAL A 54 6.12 0.16 1.11
N ASP A 55 5.96 1.30 0.43
CA ASP A 55 5.28 1.40 -0.86
C ASP A 55 5.94 0.57 -1.96
N ASP A 56 7.27 0.57 -2.02
CA ASP A 56 8.00 -0.19 -3.05
C ASP A 56 7.95 -1.69 -2.76
N ALA A 57 7.98 -2.08 -1.48
CA ALA A 57 7.75 -3.46 -1.08
C ALA A 57 6.34 -3.94 -1.48
N ALA A 58 5.32 -3.10 -1.28
CA ALA A 58 3.94 -3.39 -1.69
C ALA A 58 3.81 -3.52 -3.21
N LYS A 59 4.44 -2.63 -3.99
CA LYS A 59 4.47 -2.74 -5.46
C LYS A 59 5.14 -4.04 -5.91
N ASN A 60 6.29 -4.37 -5.35
CA ASN A 60 7.01 -5.61 -5.68
C ASN A 60 6.14 -6.85 -5.42
N ILE A 61 5.39 -6.87 -4.31
CA ILE A 61 4.44 -7.96 -4.02
C ILE A 61 3.33 -8.03 -5.08
N ALA A 62 2.73 -6.89 -5.43
CA ALA A 62 1.68 -6.82 -6.44
C ALA A 62 2.19 -7.25 -7.84
N GLU A 63 3.36 -6.77 -8.25
CA GLU A 63 4.00 -7.14 -9.51
C GLU A 63 4.35 -8.64 -9.56
N SER A 64 4.78 -9.22 -8.44
CA SER A 64 5.11 -10.65 -8.33
C SER A 64 3.90 -11.56 -8.57
N VAL A 65 2.68 -11.08 -8.31
CA VAL A 65 1.44 -11.80 -8.59
C VAL A 65 0.79 -11.38 -9.92
N GLY A 66 1.51 -10.62 -10.74
CA GLY A 66 1.04 -10.18 -12.07
C GLY A 66 0.09 -8.98 -12.05
N LEU A 67 -0.03 -8.28 -10.91
CA LEU A 67 -0.76 -7.02 -10.84
C LEU A 67 0.19 -5.87 -11.20
N SER A 68 -0.02 -5.25 -12.36
CA SER A 68 0.71 -4.03 -12.70
C SER A 68 0.11 -2.83 -11.97
N CYS A 69 0.76 -2.39 -10.91
CA CYS A 69 0.46 -1.11 -10.26
C CYS A 69 0.91 0.03 -11.19
N LYS A 70 -0.03 0.60 -11.94
CA LYS A 70 0.22 1.69 -12.89
C LYS A 70 -0.06 3.06 -12.27
#